data_AF-A0A6F8XVT2-F1
#
_entry.id   AF-A0A6F8XVT2-F1
#
_cell.length_a   1.000
_cell.length_b   1.000
_cell.length_c   1.000
_cell.angle_alpha   90.00
_cell.angle_beta   90.00
_cell.angle_gamma   90.00
#
_symmetry.space_group_name_H-M   'P 1'
#
loop_
_entity.id
_entity.type
_entity.pdbx_description
1 polymer ?
#
loop_
_entity_poly.entity_id
_entity_poly.type
_entity_poly.pdbx_seq_one_letter_code
_entity_poly.pdbx_strand_id
1 'polypeptide(L)'
;MLRRLLTLAASVTLACAGALAIAAPAQAAVVDVPFGPLSIGDYCHSRYATAWIGFYESSGLRCYGGTPMQYVGSGDPYLACKYLTVDVVMSAFRGNSDALVCRVIR
;
A
#
# COMPACT_ATOMS: atom_id res chain seq x y z
N MET A 1 -36.72 19.62 -48.09
CA MET A 1 -36.06 18.36 -47.66
C MET A 1 -34.74 18.57 -46.91
N LEU A 2 -34.16 19.78 -46.91
CA LEU A 2 -32.90 20.11 -46.21
C LEU A 2 -32.93 19.96 -44.67
N ARG A 3 -34.11 20.10 -44.04
CA ARG A 3 -34.25 20.02 -42.57
C ARG A 3 -34.05 18.62 -41.98
N ARG A 4 -34.25 17.55 -42.77
CA ARG A 4 -34.09 16.15 -42.28
C ARG A 4 -32.64 15.66 -42.26
N LEU A 5 -31.77 16.30 -43.05
CA LEU A 5 -30.34 15.97 -43.10
C LEU A 5 -29.57 16.53 -41.90
N LEU A 6 -29.98 17.70 -41.40
CA LEU A 6 -29.37 18.34 -40.23
C LEU A 6 -29.61 17.56 -38.93
N THR A 7 -30.75 16.89 -38.80
CA THR A 7 -31.07 16.07 -37.62
C THR A 7 -30.32 14.74 -37.57
N LEU A 8 -29.93 14.16 -38.72
CA LEU A 8 -29.11 12.94 -38.75
C LEU A 8 -27.63 13.24 -38.47
N ALA A 9 -27.13 14.42 -38.86
CA ALA A 9 -25.74 14.80 -38.58
C ALA A 9 -25.50 15.08 -37.09
N ALA A 10 -26.52 15.56 -36.36
CA ALA A 10 -26.42 15.88 -34.94
C ALA A 10 -26.45 14.65 -34.02
N SER A 11 -27.05 13.53 -34.46
CA SER A 11 -27.10 12.29 -33.68
C SER A 11 -25.83 11.45 -33.79
N VAL A 12 -25.10 11.53 -34.91
CA VAL A 12 -23.84 10.81 -35.13
C VAL A 12 -22.70 11.42 -34.31
N THR A 13 -22.67 12.73 -34.11
CA THR A 13 -21.64 13.40 -33.30
C THR A 13 -21.81 13.14 -31.80
N LEU A 14 -23.04 13.00 -31.30
CA LEU A 14 -23.28 12.67 -29.88
C LEU A 14 -22.99 11.20 -29.55
N ALA A 15 -23.14 10.28 -30.51
CA ALA A 15 -22.84 8.85 -30.30
C ALA A 15 -21.33 8.59 -30.17
N CYS A 16 -20.48 9.36 -30.86
CA CYS A 16 -19.02 9.26 -30.72
C CYS A 16 -18.49 9.89 -29.42
N ALA A 17 -19.24 10.79 -28.78
CA ALA A 17 -18.84 11.41 -27.52
C ALA A 17 -18.98 10.47 -26.30
N GLY A 18 -19.88 9.47 -26.37
CA GLY A 18 -20.07 8.48 -25.31
C GLY A 18 -19.03 7.35 -25.29
N ALA A 19 -18.28 7.15 -26.39
CA ALA A 19 -17.26 6.10 -26.51
C ALA A 19 -15.88 6.50 -25.96
N LEU A 20 -15.70 7.78 -25.60
CA LEU A 20 -14.56 8.29 -24.85
C LEU A 20 -14.86 8.24 -23.35
N ALA A 21 -15.36 7.09 -22.87
CA ALA A 21 -15.22 6.74 -21.46
C ALA A 21 -13.72 6.53 -21.23
N ILE A 22 -13.09 7.64 -20.87
CA ILE A 22 -11.67 7.85 -20.65
C ILE A 22 -11.13 6.65 -19.85
N ALA A 23 -10.42 5.76 -20.54
CA ALA A 23 -9.47 4.88 -19.87
C ALA A 23 -8.37 5.80 -19.33
N ALA A 24 -8.60 6.39 -18.16
CA ALA A 24 -7.58 7.16 -17.48
C ALA A 24 -6.43 6.19 -17.19
N PRO A 25 -5.17 6.57 -17.50
CA PRO A 25 -4.04 5.74 -17.12
C PRO A 25 -4.07 5.56 -15.60
N ALA A 26 -3.88 4.34 -15.12
CA ALA A 26 -3.67 4.10 -13.70
C ALA A 26 -2.43 4.90 -13.27
N GLN A 27 -2.64 5.96 -12.51
CA GLN A 27 -1.57 6.86 -12.07
C GLN A 27 -0.87 6.22 -10.88
N ALA A 28 0.40 5.89 -11.07
CA ALA A 28 1.27 5.47 -9.98
C ALA A 28 1.41 6.63 -8.98
N ALA A 29 0.89 6.44 -7.77
CA ALA A 29 0.95 7.40 -6.68
C ALA A 29 1.94 6.93 -5.61
N VAL A 30 2.70 7.87 -5.06
CA VAL A 30 3.52 7.62 -3.88
C VAL A 30 2.62 7.76 -2.65
N VAL A 31 2.48 6.67 -1.89
CA VAL A 31 1.59 6.60 -0.73
C VAL A 31 2.36 6.05 0.47
N ASP A 32 2.10 6.61 1.66
CA ASP A 32 2.65 6.13 2.92
C ASP A 32 1.62 5.19 3.58
N VAL A 33 2.00 3.92 3.78
CA VAL A 33 1.13 2.86 4.33
C VAL A 33 1.63 2.49 5.72
N PRO A 34 0.88 2.80 6.80
CA PRO A 34 1.27 2.44 8.16
C PRO A 34 0.87 1.00 8.50
N PHE A 35 1.80 0.27 9.12
CA PHE A 35 1.58 -1.04 9.71
C PHE A 35 1.80 -0.97 11.22
N GLY A 36 0.78 -1.41 11.97
CA GLY A 36 0.80 -1.44 13.42
C GLY A 36 1.52 -2.68 13.99
N PRO A 37 1.61 -2.79 15.33
CA PRO A 37 2.43 -3.80 15.97
C PRO A 37 2.06 -5.25 15.68
N LEU A 38 0.77 -5.51 15.46
CA LEU A 38 0.26 -6.84 15.12
C LEU A 38 0.63 -7.23 13.68
N SER A 39 0.51 -6.31 12.73
CA SER A 39 0.91 -6.55 11.33
C SER A 39 2.43 -6.77 11.23
N ILE A 40 3.23 -5.96 11.94
CA ILE A 40 4.67 -6.20 12.05
C ILE A 40 4.94 -7.55 12.72
N GLY A 41 4.08 -7.94 13.67
CA GLY A 41 4.05 -9.25 14.31
C GLY A 41 4.00 -10.42 13.32
N ASP A 42 3.23 -10.34 12.24
CA ASP A 42 3.16 -11.39 11.22
C ASP A 42 4.52 -11.61 10.53
N TYR A 43 5.19 -10.51 10.16
CA TYR A 43 6.56 -10.57 9.64
C TYR A 43 7.53 -11.14 10.68
N CYS A 44 7.43 -10.69 11.93
CA CYS A 44 8.25 -11.20 13.01
C CYS A 44 8.05 -12.70 13.24
N HIS A 45 6.82 -13.19 13.18
CA HIS A 45 6.47 -14.59 13.32
C HIS A 45 7.07 -15.45 12.20
N SER A 46 7.11 -14.90 10.98
CA SER A 46 7.75 -15.57 9.84
C SER A 46 9.26 -15.81 10.02
N ARG A 47 9.92 -15.02 10.88
CA ARG A 47 11.35 -15.14 11.19
C ARG A 47 11.64 -15.81 12.53
N TYR A 48 10.76 -15.57 13.50
CA TYR A 48 10.88 -16.02 14.87
C TYR A 48 9.52 -16.58 15.29
N ALA A 49 9.36 -17.90 15.28
CA ALA A 49 8.07 -18.56 15.52
C ALA A 49 7.40 -18.20 16.87
N THR A 50 8.15 -17.65 17.83
CA THR A 50 7.60 -17.21 19.12
C THR A 50 7.25 -15.72 19.18
N ALA A 51 7.61 -14.93 18.16
CA ALA A 51 7.34 -13.51 18.08
C ALA A 51 6.01 -13.24 17.37
N TRP A 52 5.15 -12.43 17.99
CA TRP A 52 3.80 -12.09 17.48
C TRP A 52 3.51 -10.59 17.53
N ILE A 53 4.46 -9.81 18.04
CA ILE A 53 4.40 -8.36 18.16
C ILE A 53 5.69 -7.82 17.56
N GLY A 54 5.60 -6.75 16.78
CA GLY A 54 6.78 -6.02 16.33
C GLY A 54 6.63 -4.51 16.48
N PHE A 55 7.73 -3.83 16.73
CA PHE A 55 7.78 -2.38 16.85
C PHE A 55 8.93 -1.84 16.01
N TYR A 56 8.71 -0.75 15.26
CA TYR A 56 9.79 0.00 14.67
C TYR A 56 10.26 1.07 15.65
N GLU A 57 11.20 0.70 16.51
CA GLU A 57 11.77 1.57 17.54
C GLU A 57 12.90 2.43 16.97
N SER A 58 13.39 3.39 17.76
CA SER A 58 14.56 4.22 17.40
C SER A 58 15.82 3.40 17.08
N SER A 59 15.95 2.20 17.67
CA SER A 59 17.07 1.28 17.41
C SER A 59 16.86 0.38 16.19
N GLY A 60 15.69 0.39 15.55
CA GLY A 60 15.35 -0.50 14.44
C GLY A 60 14.06 -1.29 14.65
N LEU A 61 13.75 -2.18 13.71
CA LEU A 61 12.60 -3.07 13.79
C LEU A 61 12.88 -4.21 14.78
N ARG A 62 12.10 -4.28 15.86
CA ARG A 62 12.26 -5.25 16.94
C ARG A 62 11.05 -6.18 17.02
N CYS A 63 11.32 -7.46 17.26
CA CYS A 63 10.34 -8.51 17.36
C CYS A 63 10.24 -9.02 18.80
N TYR A 64 9.02 -9.19 19.27
CA TYR A 64 8.69 -9.52 20.64
C TYR A 64 7.71 -10.70 20.72
N GLY A 65 7.84 -11.49 21.78
CA GLY A 65 7.05 -12.69 22.01
C GLY A 65 6.94 -13.07 23.48
N GLY A 66 6.17 -14.11 23.77
CA GLY A 66 6.00 -14.64 25.12
C GLY A 66 5.11 -13.80 26.06
N THR A 67 4.96 -14.32 27.28
CA THR A 67 4.27 -13.64 28.41
C THR A 67 5.12 -13.83 29.68
N PRO A 68 5.75 -12.77 30.23
CA PRO A 68 5.74 -11.37 29.79
C PRO A 68 6.41 -11.18 28.42
N MET A 69 6.17 -10.03 27.80
CA MET A 69 6.72 -9.70 26.49
C MET A 69 8.25 -9.60 26.56
N GLN A 70 8.93 -10.41 25.75
CA GLN A 70 10.38 -10.50 25.69
C GLN A 70 10.87 -10.22 24.28
N TYR A 71 12.02 -9.56 24.18
CA TYR A 71 12.71 -9.34 22.90
C TYR A 71 13.21 -10.68 22.36
N VAL A 72 12.84 -11.00 21.12
CA VAL A 72 13.21 -12.26 20.46
C VAL A 72 14.27 -12.02 19.38
N GLY A 73 14.20 -10.88 18.69
CA GLY A 73 15.13 -10.58 17.61
C GLY A 73 14.81 -9.28 16.89
N SER A 74 15.58 -8.97 15.86
CA SER A 74 15.45 -7.76 15.06
C SER A 74 15.18 -8.11 13.61
N GLY A 75 14.44 -7.25 12.91
CA GLY A 75 14.19 -7.39 11.48
C GLY A 75 14.76 -6.23 10.68
N ASP A 76 14.76 -6.40 9.37
CA ASP A 76 15.04 -5.31 8.45
C ASP A 76 13.70 -4.63 8.09
N PRO A 77 13.55 -3.30 8.30
CA PRO A 77 12.29 -2.62 8.09
C PRO A 77 11.86 -2.59 6.61
N TYR A 78 12.80 -2.59 5.68
CA TYR A 78 12.51 -2.63 4.25
C TYR A 78 12.00 -4.01 3.83
N LEU A 79 12.59 -5.09 4.34
CA LEU A 79 12.11 -6.46 4.13
C LEU A 79 10.76 -6.70 4.81
N ALA A 80 10.51 -6.07 5.97
CA ALA A 80 9.20 -6.11 6.61
C ALA A 80 8.15 -5.43 5.71
N CYS A 81 8.44 -4.26 5.15
CA CYS A 81 7.54 -3.62 4.17
C CYS A 81 7.26 -4.51 2.96
N LYS A 82 8.28 -5.17 2.41
CA LYS A 82 8.11 -6.12 1.29
C LYS A 82 7.29 -7.36 1.65
N TYR A 83 7.25 -7.73 2.91
CA TYR A 83 6.43 -8.85 3.39
C TYR A 83 4.97 -8.42 3.58
N LEU A 84 4.75 -7.18 4.06
CA LEU A 84 3.43 -6.68 4.48
C LEU A 84 2.62 -6.03 3.35
N THR A 85 3.26 -5.64 2.25
CA THR A 85 2.59 -5.10 1.07
C THR A 85 3.03 -5.80 -0.21
N VAL A 86 2.17 -5.76 -1.22
CA VAL A 86 2.46 -6.17 -2.60
C VAL A 86 2.91 -4.98 -3.48
N ASP A 87 2.81 -3.75 -2.96
CA ASP A 87 3.18 -2.53 -3.68
C ASP A 87 4.71 -2.36 -3.76
N VAL A 88 5.20 -1.51 -4.67
CA VAL A 88 6.64 -1.28 -4.83
C VAL A 88 7.17 -0.42 -3.68
N VAL A 89 7.93 -1.02 -2.76
CA VAL A 89 8.50 -0.33 -1.59
C VAL A 89 9.69 0.56 -2.00
N MET A 90 9.57 1.86 -1.73
CA MET A 90 10.62 2.85 -1.90
C MET A 90 11.47 2.99 -0.64
N SER A 91 10.83 3.10 0.51
CA SER A 91 11.51 3.28 1.80
C SER A 91 10.63 2.85 2.96
N ALA A 92 11.26 2.64 4.11
CA ALA A 92 10.60 2.30 5.37
C ALA A 92 11.06 3.27 6.46
N PHE A 93 10.13 3.84 7.21
CA PHE A 93 10.44 4.78 8.29
C PHE A 93 9.51 4.58 9.49
N ARG A 94 9.94 5.09 10.65
CA ARG A 94 9.20 4.98 11.91
C ARG A 94 8.04 5.97 11.93
N GLY A 95 6.84 5.46 12.18
CA GLY A 95 5.62 6.23 12.39
C GLY A 95 5.32 6.50 13.85
N ASN A 96 4.16 7.10 14.10
CA ASN A 96 3.64 7.29 15.45
C ASN A 96 3.43 5.94 16.15
N SER A 97 3.61 5.90 17.47
CA SER A 97 3.43 4.68 18.29
C SER A 97 4.26 3.48 17.81
N ASP A 98 5.49 3.73 17.35
CA ASP A 98 6.42 2.70 16.86
C ASP A 98 5.88 1.87 15.69
N ALA A 99 4.96 2.44 14.90
CA ALA A 99 4.48 1.84 13.66
C ALA A 99 5.57 1.81 12.59
N LEU A 100 5.49 0.83 11.68
CA LEU A 100 6.29 0.76 10.48
C LEU A 100 5.53 1.45 9.35
N VAL A 101 6.06 2.53 8.80
CA VAL A 101 5.46 3.21 7.65
C VAL A 101 6.25 2.86 6.40
N CYS A 102 5.55 2.26 5.43
CA CYS A 102 6.11 1.87 4.15
C CYS A 102 5.70 2.89 3.10
N ARG A 103 6.69 3.61 2.54
CA ARG A 103 6.47 4.45 1.36
C ARG A 103 6.47 3.57 0.13
N VAL A 104 5.34 3.52 -0.56
CA VAL A 104 5.13 2.64 -1.71
C VAL A 104 4.67 3.41 -2.94
N ILE A 105 4.87 2.81 -4.11
CA ILE A 105 4.28 3.26 -5.37
C ILE A 105 3.15 2.29 -5.72
N ARG A 106 1.93 2.81 -5.92
CA ARG A 106 0.75 2.02 -6.28
C ARG A 106 -0.19 2.73 -7.23
#